data_AF-T1ABY2-F1
#
_entry.id   AF-T1ABY2-F1
#
_cell.length_a   1.000
_cell.length_b   1.000
_cell.length_c   1.000
_cell.angle_alpha   90.00
_cell.angle_beta   90.00
_cell.angle_gamma   90.00
#
_symmetry.space_group_name_H-M   'P 1'
#
loop_
_entity.id
_entity.type
_entity.pdbx_description
1 polymer ?
#
loop_
_entity_poly.entity_id
_entity_poly.type
_entity_poly.pdbx_seq_one_letter_code
_entity_poly.pdbx_strand_id
1 'polypeptide(L)'
;LKAEFNAVVHNSLDDWNKKYSDNPGANPLHVMNGEAIYSLNGGKQNSMAPWQHNFLTWSAGHAAELGFAGAAEFRNWLAKFDIGLMTDWQSNPTKGYCWLEASAYDIQVKDAAGNWLPSYTAVYGATFPTLTGLACNSPAMVAALGRLKKQPWQAGEMSGYPYSATGFPANFQIGVAAAADSGLPNAKTAWKLFQSRSVKPTAPDGYNNYPNFAVLPRSSPH
;
A
#
# COMPACT_ATOMS: atom_id res chain seq x y z
N LEU A 1 17.54 -20.55 -21.29
CA LEU A 1 16.43 -20.23 -20.35
C LEU A 1 16.89 -19.58 -19.05
N LYS A 2 17.65 -20.22 -18.14
CA LYS A 2 18.06 -19.57 -16.85
C LYS A 2 18.88 -18.29 -17.04
N ALA A 3 19.90 -18.32 -17.90
CA ALA A 3 20.74 -17.14 -18.16
C ALA A 3 19.93 -15.99 -18.78
N GLU A 4 19.04 -16.30 -19.71
CA GLU A 4 18.14 -15.33 -20.35
C GLU A 4 17.14 -14.74 -19.37
N PHE A 5 16.50 -15.56 -18.54
CA PHE A 5 15.62 -15.09 -17.46
C PHE A 5 16.35 -14.12 -16.53
N ASN A 6 17.54 -14.50 -16.06
CA ASN A 6 18.34 -13.63 -15.20
C ASN A 6 18.71 -12.31 -15.89
N ALA A 7 19.07 -12.35 -17.18
CA ALA A 7 19.37 -11.15 -17.96
C ALA A 7 18.14 -10.22 -18.08
N VAL A 8 16.95 -10.77 -18.33
CA VAL A 8 15.71 -9.99 -18.39
C VAL A 8 15.38 -9.34 -17.05
N VAL A 9 15.52 -10.07 -15.94
CA VAL A 9 15.31 -9.52 -14.60
C VAL A 9 16.30 -8.40 -14.29
N HIS A 10 17.60 -8.61 -14.56
CA HIS A 10 18.61 -7.57 -14.37
C HIS A 10 18.31 -6.32 -15.21
N ASN A 11 18.05 -6.47 -16.50
CA ASN A 11 17.73 -5.34 -17.37
C ASN A 11 16.48 -4.56 -16.90
N SER A 12 15.47 -5.27 -16.36
CA SER A 12 14.26 -4.63 -15.82
C SER A 12 14.57 -3.84 -14.55
N LEU A 13 15.34 -4.43 -13.63
CA LEU A 13 15.75 -3.76 -12.39
C LEU A 13 16.64 -2.54 -12.66
N ASP A 14 17.58 -2.63 -13.60
CA ASP A 14 18.43 -1.50 -14.00
C ASP A 14 17.60 -0.34 -14.55
N ASP A 15 16.65 -0.63 -15.44
CA ASP A 15 15.74 0.37 -16.00
C ASP A 15 14.84 1.01 -14.92
N TRP A 16 14.27 0.21 -14.02
CA TRP A 16 13.41 0.71 -12.97
C TRP A 16 14.17 1.51 -11.91
N ASN A 17 15.34 1.06 -11.48
CA ASN A 17 16.16 1.81 -10.54
C ASN A 17 16.57 3.15 -11.13
N LYS A 18 17.03 3.18 -12.38
CA LYS A 18 17.35 4.43 -13.08
C LYS A 18 16.17 5.39 -13.17
N LYS A 19 14.96 4.88 -13.40
CA LYS A 19 13.74 5.70 -13.51
C LYS A 19 13.22 6.19 -12.17
N TYR A 20 13.42 5.41 -11.11
CA TYR A 20 12.71 5.58 -9.84
C TYR A 20 13.64 5.66 -8.63
N SER A 21 14.32 4.57 -8.27
CA SER A 21 15.13 4.47 -7.04
C SER A 21 16.28 5.47 -7.01
N ASP A 22 16.97 5.64 -8.13
CA ASP A 22 18.14 6.51 -8.29
C ASP A 22 17.77 7.89 -8.84
N ASN A 23 16.47 8.14 -9.05
CA ASN A 23 15.97 9.38 -9.63
C ASN A 23 15.38 10.29 -8.55
N PRO A 24 16.06 11.37 -8.14
CA PRO A 24 15.53 12.31 -7.16
C PRO A 24 14.29 13.08 -7.66
N GLY A 25 14.04 13.08 -8.98
CA GLY A 25 12.84 13.65 -9.60
C GLY A 25 11.69 12.66 -9.77
N ALA A 26 11.80 11.42 -9.27
CA ALA A 26 10.68 10.49 -9.24
C ALA A 26 9.54 11.05 -8.38
N ASN A 27 8.29 10.66 -8.68
CA ASN A 27 7.14 11.22 -7.99
C ASN A 27 7.18 10.94 -6.48
N PRO A 28 6.63 11.85 -5.65
CA PRO A 28 6.76 11.80 -4.19
C PRO A 28 5.92 10.69 -3.54
N LEU A 29 5.03 10.05 -4.29
CA LEU A 29 4.17 8.98 -3.77
C LEU A 29 4.80 7.61 -3.89
N HIS A 30 5.91 7.49 -4.62
CA HIS A 30 6.62 6.24 -4.87
C HIS A 30 5.80 5.19 -5.64
N VAL A 31 4.98 5.66 -6.59
CA VAL A 31 4.13 4.82 -7.45
C VAL A 31 4.70 4.84 -8.88
N MET A 32 4.73 3.73 -9.61
CA MET A 32 5.23 3.77 -10.99
C MET A 32 4.32 4.62 -11.89
N ASN A 33 4.92 5.23 -12.93
CA ASN A 33 4.18 6.17 -13.79
C ASN A 33 2.98 5.54 -14.52
N GLY A 34 3.05 4.24 -14.79
CA GLY A 34 2.02 3.48 -15.50
C GLY A 34 0.87 2.98 -14.62
N GLU A 35 0.87 3.22 -13.31
CA GLU A 35 -0.16 2.69 -12.40
C GLU A 35 -1.42 3.58 -12.31
N ALA A 36 -1.31 4.86 -12.67
CA ALA A 36 -2.44 5.78 -12.66
C ALA A 36 -3.32 5.60 -13.91
N ILE A 37 -4.09 4.51 -13.95
CA ILE A 37 -4.92 4.13 -15.11
C ILE A 37 -6.43 4.27 -14.86
N TYR A 38 -6.85 4.42 -13.61
CA TYR A 38 -8.25 4.56 -13.21
C TYR A 38 -8.66 6.03 -13.13
N SER A 39 -9.96 6.27 -13.15
CA SER A 39 -10.55 7.61 -13.07
C SER A 39 -11.39 7.70 -11.80
N LEU A 40 -11.05 8.64 -10.93
CA LEU A 40 -11.75 8.89 -9.67
C LEU A 40 -12.13 10.36 -9.54
N ASN A 41 -13.27 10.63 -8.89
CA ASN A 41 -13.75 11.98 -8.58
C ASN A 41 -13.84 12.92 -9.79
N GLY A 42 -14.23 12.40 -10.95
CA GLY A 42 -14.36 13.15 -12.20
C GLY A 42 -13.05 13.44 -12.93
N GLY A 43 -11.91 12.99 -12.41
CA GLY A 43 -10.63 13.04 -13.11
C GLY A 43 -10.47 11.95 -14.17
N LYS A 44 -9.40 12.04 -14.97
CA LYS A 44 -9.06 11.06 -16.02
C LYS A 44 -7.69 10.47 -15.73
N GLN A 45 -7.59 9.14 -15.61
CA GLN A 45 -6.31 8.45 -15.36
C GLN A 45 -5.52 9.07 -14.19
N ASN A 46 -6.25 9.44 -13.14
CA ASN A 46 -5.74 10.13 -11.97
C ASN A 46 -5.66 9.23 -10.73
N SER A 47 -6.12 7.99 -10.85
CA SER A 47 -6.25 7.04 -9.76
C SER A 47 -5.53 5.74 -10.08
N MET A 48 -5.02 5.08 -9.04
CA MET A 48 -4.32 3.80 -9.12
C MET A 48 -4.97 2.81 -8.16
N ALA A 49 -4.78 1.51 -8.39
CA ALA A 49 -5.29 0.46 -7.51
C ALA A 49 -4.19 -0.04 -6.56
N PRO A 50 -4.23 0.27 -5.25
CA PRO A 50 -3.15 -0.05 -4.31
C PRO A 50 -2.71 -1.51 -4.35
N TRP A 51 -3.66 -2.44 -4.51
CA TRP A 51 -3.36 -3.87 -4.55
C TRP A 51 -2.32 -4.23 -5.63
N GLN A 52 -2.36 -3.61 -6.82
CA GLN A 52 -1.38 -3.87 -7.89
C GLN A 52 0.03 -3.46 -7.47
N HIS A 53 0.14 -2.30 -6.82
CA HIS A 53 1.39 -1.81 -6.26
C HIS A 53 1.93 -2.76 -5.19
N ASN A 54 1.06 -3.25 -4.29
CA ASN A 54 1.46 -4.17 -3.23
C ASN A 54 2.04 -5.48 -3.80
N PHE A 55 1.47 -6.01 -4.89
CA PHE A 55 2.03 -7.17 -5.60
C PHE A 55 3.41 -6.89 -6.18
N LEU A 56 3.63 -5.70 -6.73
CA LEU A 56 4.93 -5.31 -7.25
C LEU A 56 5.96 -5.16 -6.12
N THR A 57 5.60 -4.50 -5.01
CA THR A 57 6.46 -4.39 -3.82
C THR A 57 6.86 -5.77 -3.30
N TRP A 58 5.90 -6.69 -3.21
CA TRP A 58 6.17 -8.07 -2.82
C TRP A 58 7.09 -8.79 -3.81
N SER A 59 6.84 -8.64 -5.11
CA SER A 59 7.64 -9.28 -6.16
C SER A 59 9.09 -8.78 -6.15
N ALA A 60 9.30 -7.47 -5.98
CA ALA A 60 10.63 -6.88 -5.83
C ALA A 60 11.31 -7.33 -4.53
N GLY A 61 10.55 -7.45 -3.43
CA GLY A 61 11.03 -8.02 -2.18
C GLY A 61 11.50 -9.47 -2.34
N HIS A 62 10.73 -10.30 -3.03
CA HIS A 62 11.12 -11.68 -3.30
C HIS A 62 12.35 -11.76 -4.21
N ALA A 63 12.46 -10.91 -5.23
CA ALA A 63 13.67 -10.82 -6.05
C ALA A 63 14.91 -10.42 -5.23
N ALA A 64 14.75 -9.53 -4.24
CA ALA A 64 15.82 -9.18 -3.31
C ALA A 64 16.22 -10.36 -2.42
N GLU A 65 15.27 -11.16 -1.92
CA GLU A 65 15.53 -12.39 -1.17
C GLU A 65 16.33 -13.41 -1.99
N LEU A 66 16.06 -13.50 -3.30
CA LEU A 66 16.78 -14.38 -4.23
C LEU A 66 18.18 -13.86 -4.60
N GLY A 67 18.56 -12.65 -4.15
CA GLY A 67 19.89 -12.08 -4.36
C GLY A 67 20.08 -11.35 -5.70
N PHE A 68 19.00 -10.96 -6.38
CA PHE A 68 19.12 -10.11 -7.57
C PHE A 68 19.61 -8.72 -7.18
N ALA A 69 20.76 -8.32 -7.73
CA ALA A 69 21.31 -6.98 -7.55
C ALA A 69 20.30 -5.90 -8.01
N GLY A 70 20.17 -4.81 -7.25
CA GLY A 70 19.23 -3.72 -7.54
C GLY A 70 17.80 -3.96 -7.05
N ALA A 71 17.44 -5.20 -6.69
CA ALA A 71 16.06 -5.50 -6.28
C ALA A 71 15.70 -4.90 -4.91
N ALA A 72 16.66 -4.85 -3.98
CA ALA A 72 16.43 -4.28 -2.65
C ALA A 72 16.19 -2.77 -2.75
N GLU A 73 16.95 -2.08 -3.59
CA GLU A 73 16.83 -0.65 -3.88
C GLU A 73 15.45 -0.33 -4.47
N PHE A 74 15.02 -1.10 -5.47
CA PHE A 74 13.70 -0.95 -6.08
C PHE A 74 12.57 -1.24 -5.10
N ARG A 75 12.65 -2.36 -4.35
CA ARG A 75 11.69 -2.67 -3.28
C ARG A 75 11.62 -1.54 -2.25
N ASN A 76 12.75 -0.96 -1.87
CA ASN A 76 12.79 0.12 -0.89
C ASN A 76 12.16 1.42 -1.43
N TRP A 77 12.27 1.70 -2.72
CA TRP A 77 11.54 2.82 -3.32
C TRP A 77 10.03 2.59 -3.23
N LEU A 78 9.53 1.44 -3.73
CA LEU A 78 8.11 1.07 -3.71
C LEU A 78 7.52 1.03 -2.29
N ALA A 79 8.23 0.40 -1.35
CA ALA A 79 7.78 0.18 0.03
C ALA A 79 7.37 1.46 0.76
N LYS A 80 7.89 2.63 0.35
CA LYS A 80 7.52 3.92 0.94
C LYS A 80 6.03 4.23 0.75
N PHE A 81 5.39 3.76 -0.32
CA PHE A 81 3.95 3.87 -0.54
C PHE A 81 3.16 3.14 0.56
N ASP A 82 3.44 1.85 0.75
CA ASP A 82 2.76 1.02 1.75
C ASP A 82 2.96 1.56 3.17
N ILE A 83 4.18 2.01 3.48
CA ILE A 83 4.52 2.63 4.76
C ILE A 83 3.77 3.95 4.94
N GLY A 84 3.73 4.78 3.92
CA GLY A 84 3.06 6.08 3.91
C GLY A 84 1.56 5.96 4.18
N LEU A 85 0.87 5.07 3.45
CA LEU A 85 -0.56 4.83 3.65
C LEU A 85 -0.91 4.36 5.09
N MET A 86 0.02 3.64 5.73
CA MET A 86 -0.17 3.18 7.10
C MET A 86 0.17 4.23 8.17
N THR A 87 1.07 5.17 7.88
CA THR A 87 1.72 5.99 8.95
C THR A 87 1.58 7.50 8.80
N ASP A 88 1.12 8.02 7.66
CA ASP A 88 0.98 9.47 7.43
C ASP A 88 0.08 10.16 8.48
N TRP A 89 -1.00 9.50 8.92
CA TRP A 89 -1.88 10.01 9.97
C TRP A 89 -1.17 10.26 11.32
N GLN A 90 -0.04 9.61 11.60
CA GLN A 90 0.65 9.78 12.89
C GLN A 90 1.20 11.20 13.06
N SER A 91 1.65 11.82 11.98
CA SER A 91 2.12 13.21 11.97
C SER A 91 0.98 14.21 11.82
N ASN A 92 -0.14 13.79 11.20
CA ASN A 92 -1.32 14.62 10.95
C ASN A 92 -2.61 13.88 11.35
N PRO A 93 -2.95 13.77 12.66
CA PRO A 93 -4.00 12.85 13.13
C PRO A 93 -5.38 13.00 12.49
N THR A 94 -5.73 14.21 12.04
CA THR A 94 -7.03 14.53 11.43
C THR A 94 -6.98 14.79 9.93
N LYS A 95 -5.79 14.88 9.32
CA LYS A 95 -5.64 15.22 7.89
C LYS A 95 -4.81 14.20 7.11
N GLY A 96 -3.89 13.52 7.78
CA GLY A 96 -3.06 12.51 7.17
C GLY A 96 -3.85 11.27 6.78
N TYR A 97 -3.26 10.49 5.89
CA TYR A 97 -3.91 9.32 5.33
C TYR A 97 -4.28 8.31 6.42
N CYS A 98 -5.59 8.11 6.61
CA CYS A 98 -6.07 7.19 7.63
C CYS A 98 -5.90 5.74 7.18
N TRP A 99 -5.15 4.98 7.97
CA TRP A 99 -4.76 3.60 7.65
C TRP A 99 -5.94 2.64 7.44
N LEU A 100 -7.14 2.96 7.94
CA LEU A 100 -8.36 2.19 7.66
C LEU A 100 -8.71 2.14 6.17
N GLU A 101 -8.28 3.13 5.38
CA GLU A 101 -8.48 3.16 3.93
C GLU A 101 -7.25 2.72 3.12
N ALA A 102 -6.16 2.28 3.75
CA ALA A 102 -4.91 1.95 3.03
C ALA A 102 -5.06 0.81 2.01
N SER A 103 -6.08 -0.03 2.16
CA SER A 103 -6.47 -1.09 1.23
C SER A 103 -7.72 -0.76 0.40
N ALA A 104 -8.03 0.52 0.19
CA ALA A 104 -9.06 0.92 -0.75
C ALA A 104 -8.82 0.33 -2.15
N TYR A 105 -9.89 0.12 -2.91
CA TYR A 105 -9.79 -0.46 -4.26
C TYR A 105 -8.97 0.41 -5.21
N ASP A 106 -9.24 1.71 -5.17
CA ASP A 106 -8.54 2.74 -5.93
C ASP A 106 -8.35 3.99 -5.06
N ILE A 107 -7.28 4.73 -5.33
CA ILE A 107 -6.96 6.00 -4.66
C ILE A 107 -6.45 7.01 -5.67
N GLN A 108 -6.87 8.27 -5.51
CA GLN A 108 -6.43 9.34 -6.38
C GLN A 108 -4.98 9.72 -6.08
N VAL A 109 -4.12 9.67 -7.09
CA VAL A 109 -2.68 9.96 -7.00
C VAL A 109 -2.25 11.13 -7.87
N LYS A 110 -3.12 11.62 -8.76
CA LYS A 110 -2.90 12.83 -9.56
C LYS A 110 -4.04 13.84 -9.40
N ASP A 111 -3.73 15.12 -9.61
CA ASP A 111 -4.72 16.18 -9.72
C ASP A 111 -5.45 16.15 -11.08
N ALA A 112 -6.38 17.08 -11.28
CA ALA A 112 -7.15 17.20 -12.53
C ALA A 112 -6.28 17.62 -13.74
N ALA A 113 -5.13 18.24 -13.51
CA ALA A 113 -4.16 18.61 -14.54
C ALA A 113 -3.20 17.45 -14.88
N GLY A 114 -3.29 16.33 -14.16
CA GLY A 114 -2.45 15.15 -14.35
C GLY A 114 -1.12 15.18 -13.59
N ASN A 115 -0.90 16.16 -12.70
CA ASN A 115 0.28 16.22 -11.85
C ASN A 115 0.14 15.27 -10.67
N TRP A 116 1.24 14.65 -10.24
CA TRP A 116 1.26 13.84 -9.02
C TRP A 116 0.89 14.68 -7.80
N LEU A 117 0.03 14.13 -6.95
CA LEU A 117 -0.27 14.73 -5.66
C LEU A 117 1.00 14.73 -4.78
N PRO A 118 1.23 15.78 -3.99
CA PRO A 118 2.53 15.99 -3.35
C PRO A 118 2.76 15.13 -2.10
N SER A 119 1.73 14.50 -1.54
CA SER A 119 1.81 13.76 -0.29
C SER A 119 0.65 12.79 -0.08
N TYR A 120 0.79 11.83 0.83
CA TYR A 120 -0.30 10.93 1.24
C TYR A 120 -1.46 11.69 1.90
N THR A 121 -1.19 12.78 2.63
CA THR A 121 -2.22 13.71 3.12
C THR A 121 -3.04 14.30 1.96
N ALA A 122 -2.40 14.69 0.85
CA ALA A 122 -3.09 15.21 -0.32
C ALA A 122 -3.89 14.10 -1.04
N VAL A 123 -3.33 12.89 -1.16
CA VAL A 123 -4.04 11.70 -1.66
C VAL A 123 -5.29 11.43 -0.84
N TYR A 124 -5.21 11.50 0.50
CA TYR A 124 -6.33 11.28 1.40
C TYR A 124 -7.44 12.31 1.19
N GLY A 125 -7.09 13.59 1.15
CA GLY A 125 -8.06 14.66 0.92
C GLY A 125 -8.70 14.64 -0.46
N ALA A 126 -7.95 14.23 -1.49
CA ALA A 126 -8.48 14.07 -2.84
C ALA A 126 -9.40 12.85 -2.97
N THR A 127 -9.07 11.74 -2.30
CA THR A 127 -9.80 10.47 -2.43
C THR A 127 -11.03 10.42 -1.52
N PHE A 128 -10.89 10.85 -0.26
CA PHE A 128 -11.91 10.72 0.79
C PHE A 128 -12.21 12.06 1.49
N PRO A 129 -12.66 13.09 0.76
CA PRO A 129 -12.82 14.44 1.30
C PRO A 129 -13.76 14.47 2.53
N THR A 130 -14.78 13.61 2.56
CA THR A 130 -15.77 13.54 3.66
C THR A 130 -15.22 12.93 4.95
N LEU A 131 -14.04 12.30 4.91
CA LEU A 131 -13.38 11.74 6.09
C LEU A 131 -12.31 12.68 6.67
N THR A 132 -11.88 13.68 5.89
CA THR A 132 -10.90 14.67 6.35
C THR A 132 -11.41 15.46 7.55
N GLY A 133 -10.51 15.82 8.47
CA GLY A 133 -10.83 16.51 9.72
C GLY A 133 -11.18 15.57 10.87
N LEU A 134 -11.42 14.28 10.61
CA LEU A 134 -11.71 13.29 11.63
C LEU A 134 -10.42 12.60 12.10
N ALA A 135 -10.24 12.45 13.41
CA ALA A 135 -9.11 11.71 13.94
C ALA A 135 -9.15 10.25 13.45
N CYS A 136 -8.05 9.76 12.86
CA CYS A 136 -8.03 8.42 12.28
C CYS A 136 -8.37 7.35 13.34
N ASN A 137 -9.21 6.38 12.94
CA ASN A 137 -9.73 5.30 13.79
C ASN A 137 -10.54 5.73 15.02
N SER A 138 -10.91 7.02 15.14
CA SER A 138 -11.82 7.49 16.20
C SER A 138 -13.26 7.01 15.98
N PRO A 139 -14.13 7.03 17.01
CA PRO A 139 -15.55 6.73 16.84
C PRO A 139 -16.24 7.59 15.76
N ALA A 140 -15.84 8.87 15.64
CA ALA A 140 -16.37 9.76 14.61
C ALA A 140 -15.95 9.32 13.19
N MET A 141 -14.68 8.90 13.02
CA MET A 141 -14.17 8.34 11.76
C MET A 141 -14.91 7.05 11.40
N VAL A 142 -15.07 6.13 12.35
CA VAL A 142 -15.79 4.86 12.14
C VAL A 142 -17.23 5.10 11.71
N ALA A 143 -17.93 6.04 12.35
CA ALA A 143 -19.29 6.41 11.96
C ALA A 143 -19.36 7.03 10.55
N ALA A 144 -18.36 7.86 10.18
CA ALA A 144 -18.27 8.44 8.84
C ALA A 144 -17.98 7.38 7.77
N LEU A 145 -17.09 6.42 8.06
CA LEU A 145 -16.81 5.28 7.20
C LEU A 145 -18.05 4.41 6.99
N GLY A 146 -18.82 4.12 8.05
CA GLY A 146 -20.05 3.36 7.91
C GLY A 146 -21.06 4.03 6.97
N ARG A 147 -21.17 5.38 7.03
CA ARG A 147 -21.99 6.14 6.07
C ARG A 147 -21.43 6.08 4.65
N LEU A 148 -20.12 6.25 4.49
CA LEU A 148 -19.44 6.23 3.19
C LEU A 148 -19.58 4.86 2.50
N LYS A 149 -19.37 3.78 3.25
CA LYS A 149 -19.43 2.40 2.75
C LYS A 149 -20.85 1.82 2.72
N LYS A 150 -21.84 2.56 3.26
CA LYS A 150 -23.25 2.14 3.37
C LYS A 150 -23.43 0.80 4.09
N GLN A 151 -22.62 0.57 5.12
CA GLN A 151 -22.67 -0.64 5.94
C GLN A 151 -22.12 -0.34 7.34
N PRO A 152 -22.41 -1.17 8.36
CA PRO A 152 -21.75 -1.04 9.65
C PRO A 152 -20.23 -1.08 9.49
N TRP A 153 -19.53 -0.30 10.31
CA TRP A 153 -18.08 -0.24 10.34
C TRP A 153 -17.62 -0.25 11.80
N GLN A 154 -16.43 -0.79 12.08
CA GLN A 154 -15.85 -0.77 13.42
C GLN A 154 -14.41 -0.26 13.46
N ALA A 155 -13.96 0.09 14.67
CA ALA A 155 -12.57 0.48 14.89
C ALA A 155 -11.64 -0.67 14.54
N GLY A 156 -10.56 -0.36 13.81
CA GLY A 156 -9.56 -1.31 13.35
C GLY A 156 -9.94 -2.12 12.09
N GLU A 157 -11.06 -1.79 11.45
CA GLU A 157 -11.51 -2.41 10.20
C GLU A 157 -10.97 -1.66 8.97
N MET A 158 -10.24 -2.37 8.11
CA MET A 158 -9.73 -1.81 6.85
C MET A 158 -10.71 -2.03 5.68
N SER A 159 -10.73 -1.09 4.73
CA SER A 159 -11.58 -1.15 3.53
C SER A 159 -11.26 -2.37 2.64
N GLY A 160 -12.28 -2.94 1.99
CA GLY A 160 -12.10 -3.94 0.93
C GLY A 160 -12.12 -5.40 1.39
N TYR A 161 -13.18 -5.83 2.07
CA TYR A 161 -13.38 -7.23 2.50
C TYR A 161 -12.32 -7.72 3.52
N PRO A 162 -12.18 -7.08 4.69
CA PRO A 162 -11.13 -7.37 5.68
C PRO A 162 -11.22 -8.75 6.35
N TYR A 163 -12.37 -9.41 6.24
CA TYR A 163 -12.62 -10.77 6.72
C TYR A 163 -12.23 -11.85 5.71
N SER A 164 -11.93 -11.50 4.45
CA SER A 164 -11.57 -12.47 3.41
C SER A 164 -10.06 -12.62 3.30
N ALA A 165 -9.56 -13.87 3.26
CA ALA A 165 -8.16 -14.16 2.95
C ALA A 165 -7.74 -13.75 1.53
N THR A 166 -8.66 -13.31 0.67
CA THR A 166 -8.40 -12.77 -0.67
C THR A 166 -8.89 -11.32 -0.84
N GLY A 167 -9.31 -10.67 0.25
CA GLY A 167 -9.73 -9.27 0.25
C GLY A 167 -8.55 -8.30 0.04
N PHE A 168 -8.84 -7.02 -0.16
CA PHE A 168 -7.81 -6.01 -0.39
C PHE A 168 -6.85 -5.85 0.78
N PRO A 169 -7.25 -5.98 2.07
CA PRO A 169 -6.26 -6.05 3.15
C PRO A 169 -5.32 -7.24 3.05
N ALA A 170 -5.77 -8.39 2.53
CA ALA A 170 -4.88 -9.53 2.29
C ALA A 170 -3.89 -9.23 1.15
N ASN A 171 -4.33 -8.59 0.06
CA ASN A 171 -3.43 -8.12 -0.99
C ASN A 171 -2.48 -7.02 -0.50
N PHE A 172 -2.92 -6.18 0.44
CA PHE A 172 -2.08 -5.17 1.06
C PHE A 172 -1.01 -5.81 1.97
N GLN A 173 -1.35 -6.91 2.65
CA GLN A 173 -0.47 -7.64 3.56
C GLN A 173 0.87 -7.97 2.92
N ILE A 174 0.88 -8.48 1.68
CA ILE A 174 2.12 -8.92 1.02
C ILE A 174 3.08 -7.75 0.77
N GLY A 175 2.55 -6.57 0.44
CA GLY A 175 3.32 -5.35 0.23
C GLY A 175 3.90 -4.83 1.55
N VAL A 176 3.06 -4.65 2.57
CA VAL A 176 3.52 -4.17 3.88
C VAL A 176 4.46 -5.17 4.58
N ALA A 177 4.32 -6.47 4.32
CA ALA A 177 5.25 -7.49 4.79
C ALA A 177 6.63 -7.33 4.14
N ALA A 178 6.70 -7.20 2.82
CA ALA A 178 7.95 -6.94 2.11
C ALA A 178 8.57 -5.59 2.49
N ALA A 179 7.74 -4.58 2.75
CA ALA A 179 8.16 -3.27 3.24
C ALA A 179 8.78 -3.34 4.64
N ALA A 180 8.27 -4.18 5.54
CA ALA A 180 8.80 -4.32 6.90
C ALA A 180 10.27 -4.78 6.93
N ASP A 181 10.68 -5.57 5.94
CA ASP A 181 12.06 -6.06 5.78
C ASP A 181 13.00 -5.07 5.04
N SER A 182 12.54 -3.86 4.72
CA SER A 182 13.32 -2.85 3.98
C SER A 182 14.36 -2.12 4.82
N GLY A 183 14.19 -2.11 6.16
CA GLY A 183 14.97 -1.27 7.06
C GLY A 183 14.63 0.22 7.00
N LEU A 184 13.62 0.63 6.21
CA LEU A 184 13.20 2.02 6.11
C LEU A 184 12.56 2.54 7.42
N PRO A 185 12.60 3.86 7.67
CA PRO A 185 11.86 4.48 8.74
C PRO A 185 10.38 4.07 8.70
N ASN A 186 9.81 3.82 9.88
CA ASN A 186 8.41 3.42 10.06
C ASN A 186 7.98 2.08 9.42
N ALA A 187 8.86 1.35 8.73
CA ALA A 187 8.53 0.06 8.11
C ALA A 187 7.94 -0.95 9.11
N LYS A 188 8.64 -1.14 10.25
CA LYS A 188 8.15 -2.01 11.35
C LYS A 188 6.92 -1.43 12.04
N THR A 189 6.76 -0.11 12.09
CA THR A 189 5.58 0.55 12.66
C THR A 189 4.35 0.28 11.80
N ALA A 190 4.47 0.39 10.47
CA ALA A 190 3.41 0.07 9.52
C ALA A 190 2.96 -1.39 9.67
N TRP A 191 3.90 -2.33 9.73
CA TRP A 191 3.59 -3.74 9.95
C TRP A 191 2.88 -4.00 11.28
N LYS A 192 3.38 -3.44 12.38
CA LYS A 192 2.74 -3.58 13.70
C LYS A 192 1.32 -3.03 13.70
N LEU A 193 1.09 -1.88 13.08
CA LEU A 193 -0.23 -1.29 12.95
C LEU A 193 -1.16 -2.21 12.12
N PHE A 194 -0.69 -2.71 10.98
CA PHE A 194 -1.45 -3.65 10.16
C PHE A 194 -1.79 -4.94 10.94
N GLN A 195 -0.87 -5.45 11.75
CA GLN A 195 -1.11 -6.61 12.59
C GLN A 195 -2.02 -6.32 13.79
N SER A 196 -2.20 -5.06 14.20
CA SER A 196 -3.10 -4.70 15.31
C SER A 196 -4.58 -4.62 14.93
N ARG A 197 -4.92 -4.86 13.65
CA ARG A 197 -6.30 -4.86 13.15
C ARG A 197 -7.19 -5.79 13.97
N SER A 198 -8.36 -5.29 14.33
CA SER A 198 -9.40 -6.05 15.01
C SER A 198 -10.12 -7.00 14.05
N VAL A 199 -10.20 -6.65 12.77
CA VAL A 199 -10.86 -7.45 11.72
C VAL A 199 -9.83 -8.07 10.81
N LYS A 200 -9.82 -9.41 10.79
CA LYS A 200 -8.91 -10.24 10.00
C LYS A 200 -9.64 -11.49 9.50
N PRO A 201 -9.09 -12.19 8.49
CA PRO A 201 -9.64 -13.47 8.06
C PRO A 201 -9.59 -14.51 9.17
N THR A 202 -10.74 -15.14 9.43
CA THR A 202 -10.91 -16.25 10.39
C THR A 202 -11.50 -17.46 9.68
N ALA A 203 -11.39 -18.66 10.27
CA ALA A 203 -12.00 -19.87 9.72
C ALA A 203 -13.50 -19.66 9.42
N PRO A 204 -14.04 -20.23 8.32
CA PRO A 204 -13.36 -21.10 7.36
C PRO A 204 -12.50 -20.36 6.32
N ASP A 205 -12.63 -19.05 6.18
CA ASP A 205 -11.93 -18.23 5.17
C ASP A 205 -10.57 -17.69 5.66
N GLY A 206 -10.01 -18.31 6.71
CA GLY A 206 -8.74 -17.89 7.31
C GLY A 206 -7.52 -18.35 6.51
N TYR A 207 -6.37 -17.76 6.82
CA TYR A 207 -5.11 -18.09 6.16
C TYR A 207 -4.67 -19.55 6.30
N ASN A 208 -5.18 -20.30 7.28
CA ASN A 208 -4.93 -21.73 7.41
C ASN A 208 -5.55 -22.55 6.26
N ASN A 209 -6.64 -22.06 5.66
CA ASN A 209 -7.33 -22.71 4.55
C ASN A 209 -7.02 -22.04 3.19
N TYR A 210 -6.64 -20.76 3.20
CA TYR A 210 -6.31 -19.96 2.02
C TYR A 210 -5.00 -19.17 2.23
N PRO A 211 -3.83 -19.85 2.18
CA PRO A 211 -2.55 -19.24 2.58
C PRO A 211 -1.92 -18.32 1.52
N ASN A 212 -2.57 -18.09 0.37
CA ASN A 212 -2.02 -17.38 -0.79
C ASN A 212 -1.40 -16.02 -0.44
N PHE A 213 -1.98 -15.31 0.53
CA PHE A 213 -1.52 -14.00 0.99
C PHE A 213 -1.10 -14.01 2.47
N ALA A 214 -0.86 -15.19 3.04
CA ALA A 214 -0.35 -15.36 4.42
C ALA A 214 1.16 -15.04 4.53
N VAL A 215 1.59 -13.96 3.88
CA VAL A 215 2.99 -13.52 3.86
C VAL A 215 3.30 -12.73 5.13
N LEU A 216 4.43 -13.05 5.75
CA LEU A 216 4.96 -12.39 6.95
C LEU A 216 6.35 -11.83 6.63
N PRO A 217 6.77 -10.73 7.30
CA PRO A 217 8.15 -10.27 7.19
C PRO A 217 9.12 -11.33 7.70
N ARG A 218 10.23 -11.51 6.99
CA ARG A 218 11.31 -12.43 7.38
C ARG A 218 12.00 -12.01 8.67
N SER A 219 12.02 -10.71 8.95
CA SER A 219 12.60 -10.16 10.17
C SER A 219 11.70 -10.28 11.40
N SER A 220 10.48 -10.82 11.27
CA SER A 220 9.59 -11.06 12.41
C SER A 220 9.99 -12.35 13.12
N PRO A 221 10.13 -12.36 14.47
CA PRO A 221 10.27 -13.62 15.20
C PRO A 221 9.02 -14.48 14.97
N HIS A 222 9.26 -15.76 14.65
CA HIS A 222 8.22 -16.78 14.48
C HIS A 222 7.55 -17.14 15.80
#